data_AF-A0A3C1DHM3-F1
#
_entry.id   AF-A0A3C1DHM3-F1
#
_cell.length_a   1.000
_cell.length_b   1.000
_cell.length_c   1.000
_cell.angle_alpha   90.00
_cell.angle_beta   90.00
_cell.angle_gamma   90.00
#
_symmetry.space_group_name_H-M   'P 1'
#
loop_
_entity.id
_entity.type
_entity.pdbx_description
1 polymer ?
#
loop_
_entity_poly.entity_id
_entity_poly.type
_entity_poly.pdbx_seq_one_letter_code
_entity_poly.pdbx_strand_id
1 'polypeptide(L)'
;MWVWAATILGVLLLIAFDFFTVSRTPHEVGIGEAARWSIFYIALAVIFGIGVFYFMGSQSGTEFFTAYLVEKSLSVDNLFVFAIILAQFAVPSILQQRVLLIGIVLALIFRAIFIAIGAAALSAFAFTFVLFGALLIWTGIQLARHHNEDPKPADNFMVKVIRRKYAFTDEYHGTAMFIREAGKRVATPMLLVIIAIGSTDL
;
A
#
# COMPACT_ATOMS: atom_id res chain seq x y z
N MET A 1 -10.99 9.56 -23.76
CA MET A 1 -10.79 8.09 -23.76
C MET A 1 -9.33 7.69 -23.89
N TRP A 2 -8.58 8.18 -24.88
CA TRP A 2 -7.15 7.86 -25.07
C TRP A 2 -6.23 8.29 -23.92
N VAL A 3 -6.48 9.45 -23.29
CA VAL A 3 -5.69 9.94 -22.14
C VAL A 3 -5.76 8.96 -20.96
N TRP A 4 -6.95 8.46 -20.62
CA TRP A 4 -7.12 7.47 -19.55
C TRP A 4 -6.42 6.15 -19.85
N ALA A 5 -6.53 5.66 -21.08
CA ALA A 5 -5.83 4.45 -21.50
C ALA A 5 -4.30 4.63 -21.46
N ALA A 6 -3.80 5.79 -21.89
CA ALA A 6 -2.37 6.12 -21.82
C ALA A 6 -1.87 6.23 -20.37
N THR A 7 -2.65 6.84 -19.46
CA THR A 7 -2.31 6.94 -18.04
C THR A 7 -2.29 5.56 -17.38
N ILE A 8 -3.30 4.72 -17.61
CA ILE A 8 -3.34 3.36 -17.05
C ILE A 8 -2.16 2.53 -17.57
N LEU A 9 -1.88 2.60 -18.87
CA LEU A 9 -0.75 1.89 -19.47
C LEU A 9 0.59 2.41 -18.92
N GLY A 10 0.73 3.72 -18.75
CA GLY A 10 1.90 4.35 -18.15
C GLY A 10 2.13 3.90 -16.71
N VAL A 11 1.08 3.85 -15.88
CA VAL A 11 1.13 3.34 -14.51
C VAL A 11 1.54 1.86 -14.48
N LEU A 12 0.92 1.02 -15.32
CA LEU A 12 1.25 -0.40 -15.41
C LEU A 12 2.70 -0.64 -15.84
N LEU A 13 3.21 0.15 -16.79
CA LEU A 13 4.61 0.09 -17.23
C LEU A 13 5.57 0.56 -16.14
N LEU A 14 5.24 1.62 -15.40
CA LEU A 14 6.03 2.09 -14.26
C LEU A 14 6.11 1.03 -13.16
N ILE A 15 4.99 0.40 -12.81
CA ILE A 15 4.94 -0.69 -11.83
C ILE A 15 5.77 -1.88 -12.32
N ALA A 16 5.62 -2.27 -13.60
CA ALA A 16 6.40 -3.37 -14.17
C ALA A 16 7.91 -3.07 -14.18
N PHE A 17 8.29 -1.83 -14.48
CA PHE A 17 9.67 -1.37 -14.46
C PHE A 17 10.25 -1.36 -13.04
N ASP A 18 9.49 -0.89 -12.05
CA ASP A 18 9.89 -0.90 -10.64
C ASP A 18 10.08 -2.34 -10.15
N PHE A 19 9.15 -3.25 -10.49
CA PHE A 19 9.26 -4.67 -10.16
C PHE A 19 10.48 -5.33 -10.82
N PHE A 20 10.75 -5.00 -12.09
CA PHE A 20 11.91 -5.54 -12.82
C PHE A 20 13.23 -5.02 -12.27
N THR A 21 13.30 -3.73 -11.96
CA THR A 21 14.50 -3.06 -11.42
C THR A 21 14.79 -3.55 -9.99
N VAL A 22 13.75 -3.67 -9.16
CA VAL A 22 13.89 -4.10 -7.77
C VAL A 22 14.12 -5.62 -7.65
N SER A 23 13.52 -6.45 -8.51
CA SER A 23 13.71 -7.91 -8.45
C SER A 23 15.15 -8.35 -8.76
N ARG A 24 15.94 -7.50 -9.43
CA ARG A 24 17.29 -7.86 -9.88
C ARG A 24 18.34 -7.88 -8.79
N THR A 25 18.17 -7.14 -7.69
CA THR A 25 19.18 -7.07 -6.62
C THR A 25 18.52 -6.82 -5.26
N PRO A 26 18.25 -7.86 -4.45
CA PRO A 26 17.90 -7.66 -3.04
C PRO A 26 19.14 -7.10 -2.32
N HIS A 27 19.19 -5.79 -2.12
CA HIS A 27 20.25 -5.10 -1.38
C HIS A 27 19.60 -4.28 -0.28
N GLU A 28 20.28 -4.17 0.86
CA GLU A 28 19.87 -3.26 1.91
C GLU A 28 20.01 -1.83 1.38
N VAL A 29 18.89 -1.17 1.11
CA VAL A 29 18.89 0.23 0.69
C VAL A 29 19.21 1.06 1.93
N GLY A 30 20.46 1.52 2.05
CA GLY A 30 20.84 2.44 3.12
C GLY A 30 20.07 3.77 3.02
N ILE A 31 19.86 4.45 4.14
CA ILE A 31 19.11 5.72 4.22
C ILE A 31 19.63 6.75 3.20
N GLY A 32 20.94 6.81 2.98
CA GLY A 32 21.55 7.74 2.00
C GLY A 32 21.33 7.38 0.52
N GLU A 33 21.06 6.11 0.21
CA GLU A 33 20.66 5.69 -1.13
C GLU A 33 19.17 5.93 -1.35
N ALA A 34 18.34 5.57 -0.37
CA ALA A 34 16.90 5.85 -0.39
C ALA A 34 16.60 7.36 -0.52
N ALA A 35 17.34 8.21 0.21
CA ALA A 35 17.20 9.66 0.13
C ALA A 35 17.55 10.20 -1.26
N ARG A 36 18.62 9.70 -1.89
CA ARG A 36 19.00 10.10 -3.26
C ARG A 36 17.94 9.70 -4.29
N TRP A 37 17.43 8.47 -4.20
CA TRP A 37 16.33 8.02 -5.05
C TRP A 37 15.07 8.87 -4.85
N SER A 38 14.72 9.17 -3.59
CA SER A 38 13.57 10.03 -3.27
C SER A 38 13.73 11.43 -3.87
N ILE A 39 14.88 12.07 -3.67
CA ILE A 39 15.17 13.40 -4.24
C ILE A 39 15.11 13.37 -5.77
N PHE A 40 15.66 12.34 -6.41
CA PHE A 40 15.61 12.18 -7.86
C PHE A 40 14.16 12.13 -8.38
N TYR A 41 13.30 11.30 -7.78
CA TYR A 41 11.89 11.20 -8.20
C TYR A 41 11.10 12.47 -7.89
N ILE A 42 11.37 13.14 -6.76
CA ILE A 42 10.75 14.43 -6.42
C ILE A 42 11.16 15.49 -7.45
N ALA A 43 12.44 15.58 -7.79
CA ALA A 43 12.94 16.53 -8.78
C ALA A 43 12.31 16.31 -10.15
N LEU A 44 12.20 15.04 -10.59
CA LEU A 44 11.53 14.70 -11.84
C LEU A 44 10.06 15.12 -11.86
N ALA A 45 9.33 14.89 -10.76
CA ALA A 45 7.94 15.31 -10.61
C ALA A 45 7.79 16.84 -10.63
N VAL A 46 8.69 17.57 -9.98
CA VAL A 46 8.70 19.03 -9.98
C VAL A 46 8.99 19.58 -11.38
N ILE A 47 9.98 19.04 -12.09
CA ILE A 47 10.29 19.44 -13.47
C ILE A 47 9.08 19.20 -14.38
N PHE A 48 8.43 18.05 -14.25
CA PHE A 48 7.21 17.75 -15.00
C PHE A 48 6.07 18.71 -14.66
N GLY A 49 5.84 19.00 -13.37
CA GLY A 49 4.81 19.95 -12.92
C GLY A 49 5.05 21.38 -13.41
N ILE A 50 6.31 21.83 -13.44
CA ILE A 50 6.71 23.10 -14.06
C ILE A 50 6.38 23.07 -15.57
N GLY A 51 6.68 21.97 -16.25
CA GLY A 51 6.28 21.75 -17.65
C GLY A 51 4.77 21.89 -17.85
N VAL A 52 3.96 21.23 -17.03
CA VAL A 52 2.49 21.33 -17.07
C VAL A 52 2.05 22.79 -16.86
N PHE A 53 2.65 23.50 -15.90
CA PHE A 53 2.32 24.90 -15.62
C PHE A 53 2.59 25.80 -16.84
N TYR A 54 3.71 25.59 -17.54
CA TYR A 54 4.06 26.38 -18.74
C TYR A 54 3.25 26.01 -19.98
N PHE A 55 2.98 24.71 -20.23
CA PHE A 55 2.33 24.25 -21.46
C PHE A 55 0.80 24.17 -21.37
N MET A 56 0.24 23.86 -20.20
CA MET A 56 -1.20 23.64 -19.98
C MET A 56 -1.85 24.75 -19.14
N GLY A 57 -1.06 25.72 -18.68
CA GLY A 57 -1.52 26.89 -17.95
C GLY A 57 -1.50 26.73 -16.42
N SER A 58 -1.73 27.85 -15.72
CA SER A 58 -1.61 27.94 -14.27
C SER A 58 -2.59 27.05 -13.51
N GLN A 59 -3.80 26.84 -14.04
CA GLN A 59 -4.81 25.99 -13.43
C GLN A 59 -4.36 24.52 -13.40
N SER A 60 -3.99 23.94 -14.55
CA SER A 60 -3.53 22.54 -14.62
C SER A 60 -2.22 22.31 -13.87
N GLY A 61 -1.31 23.30 -13.85
CA GLY A 61 -0.10 23.22 -13.03
C GLY A 61 -0.40 23.20 -11.53
N THR A 62 -1.35 24.04 -11.08
CA THR A 62 -1.79 24.04 -9.67
C THR A 62 -2.45 22.71 -9.30
N GLU A 63 -3.36 22.21 -10.15
CA GLU A 63 -4.02 20.91 -9.96
C GLU A 63 -2.99 19.76 -9.88
N PHE A 64 -1.97 19.77 -10.73
CA PHE A 64 -0.89 18.78 -10.68
C PHE A 64 -0.12 18.82 -9.37
N PHE A 65 0.33 20.00 -8.92
CA PHE A 65 1.08 20.13 -7.66
C PHE A 65 0.22 19.81 -6.45
N THR A 66 -1.05 20.21 -6.45
CA THR A 66 -2.00 19.85 -5.38
C THR A 66 -2.19 18.34 -5.32
N ALA A 67 -2.47 17.69 -6.46
CA ALA A 67 -2.62 16.23 -6.50
C ALA A 67 -1.33 15.52 -6.08
N TYR A 68 -0.17 15.97 -6.57
CA TYR A 68 1.13 15.41 -6.22
C TYR A 68 1.40 15.50 -4.71
N LEU A 69 1.14 16.64 -4.07
CA LEU A 69 1.35 16.81 -2.64
C LEU A 69 0.41 15.94 -1.81
N VAL A 70 -0.87 15.85 -2.19
CA VAL A 70 -1.85 14.99 -1.50
C VAL A 70 -1.43 13.52 -1.60
N GLU A 71 -1.12 13.04 -2.81
CA GLU A 71 -0.65 11.67 -3.04
C GLU A 71 0.65 11.39 -2.28
N LYS A 72 1.59 12.34 -2.26
CA LYS A 72 2.83 12.18 -1.49
C LYS A 72 2.58 12.11 0.01
N SER A 73 1.71 12.95 0.55
CA SER A 73 1.36 12.92 1.97
C SER A 73 0.73 11.57 2.37
N LEU A 74 -0.20 11.07 1.55
CA LEU A 74 -0.83 9.76 1.77
C LEU A 74 0.19 8.61 1.69
N SER A 75 1.12 8.67 0.73
CA SER A 75 2.16 7.64 0.60
C SER A 75 3.14 7.58 1.79
N VAL A 76 3.44 8.73 2.42
CA VAL A 76 4.32 8.81 3.59
C VAL A 76 3.63 8.27 4.84
N ASP A 77 2.33 8.56 5.00
CA ASP A 77 1.51 8.00 6.08
C ASP A 77 1.44 6.46 5.99
N ASN A 78 1.18 5.94 4.79
CA ASN A 78 1.19 4.50 4.51
C ASN A 78 2.55 3.85 4.83
N LEU A 79 3.67 4.49 4.47
CA LEU A 79 5.01 3.99 4.76
C LEU A 79 5.26 3.88 6.28
N PHE A 80 4.76 4.84 7.07
CA PHE A 80 4.92 4.83 8.52
C PHE A 80 4.19 3.63 9.15
N VAL A 81 2.95 3.37 8.75
CA VAL A 81 2.21 2.20 9.25
C VAL A 81 2.90 0.90 8.83
N PHE A 82 3.41 0.83 7.61
CA PHE A 82 4.17 -0.35 7.17
C PHE A 82 5.44 -0.56 8.01
N ALA A 83 6.16 0.50 8.36
CA ALA A 83 7.34 0.40 9.23
C ALA A 83 6.97 -0.13 10.63
N ILE A 84 5.86 0.33 11.22
CA ILE A 84 5.35 -0.18 12.50
C ILE A 84 5.00 -1.67 12.41
N ILE A 85 4.28 -2.08 11.35
CA ILE A 85 3.90 -3.49 11.14
C ILE A 85 5.17 -4.36 10.98
N LEU A 86 6.11 -3.95 10.13
CA LEU A 86 7.37 -4.69 9.92
C LEU A 86 8.17 -4.83 11.22
N ALA A 87 8.23 -3.77 12.04
CA ALA A 87 8.89 -3.79 13.34
C ALA A 87 8.17 -4.70 14.34
N GLN A 88 6.83 -4.65 14.39
CA GLN A 88 6.00 -5.49 15.27
C GLN A 88 6.19 -6.99 14.98
N PHE A 89 6.35 -7.34 13.70
CA PHE A 89 6.59 -8.72 13.28
C PHE A 89 8.08 -9.10 13.21
N ALA A 90 9.00 -8.20 13.60
CA ALA A 90 10.45 -8.40 13.55
C ALA A 90 10.94 -8.91 12.19
N VAL A 91 10.43 -8.32 11.09
CA VAL A 91 10.75 -8.75 9.73
C VAL A 91 12.23 -8.44 9.41
N PRO A 92 13.05 -9.44 9.04
CA PRO A 92 14.44 -9.23 8.65
C PRO A 92 14.58 -8.19 7.54
N SER A 93 15.59 -7.30 7.62
CA SER A 93 15.86 -6.21 6.66
C SER A 93 15.84 -6.65 5.20
N ILE A 94 16.42 -7.82 4.91
CA ILE A 94 16.50 -8.40 3.56
C ILE A 94 15.14 -8.79 2.96
N LEU A 95 14.11 -8.97 3.80
CA LEU A 95 12.74 -9.31 3.39
C LEU A 95 11.82 -8.09 3.33
N GLN A 96 12.15 -6.99 4.02
CA GLN A 96 11.30 -5.80 4.12
C GLN A 96 10.95 -5.24 2.74
N GLN A 97 11.93 -5.09 1.85
CA GLN A 97 11.69 -4.56 0.49
C GLN A 97 10.70 -5.41 -0.31
N ARG A 98 10.79 -6.74 -0.20
CA ARG A 98 9.85 -7.66 -0.87
C ARG A 98 8.46 -7.59 -0.28
N VAL A 99 8.36 -7.53 1.04
CA VAL A 99 7.07 -7.37 1.74
C VAL A 99 6.41 -6.06 1.35
N LEU A 100 7.16 -4.95 1.31
CA LEU A 100 6.67 -3.64 0.88
C LEU A 100 6.16 -3.68 -0.55
N LEU A 101 6.91 -4.26 -1.49
CA LEU A 101 6.47 -4.40 -2.88
C LEU A 101 5.17 -5.20 -3.01
N ILE A 102 5.08 -6.35 -2.34
CA ILE A 102 3.86 -7.17 -2.35
C ILE A 102 2.70 -6.39 -1.74
N GLY A 103 2.95 -5.65 -0.65
CA GLY A 103 2.00 -4.76 0.00
C GLY A 103 1.45 -3.69 -0.94
N ILE A 104 2.32 -2.98 -1.65
CA ILE A 104 1.94 -1.93 -2.63
C ILE A 104 1.10 -2.53 -3.77
N VAL A 105 1.48 -3.70 -4.31
CA VAL A 105 0.71 -4.36 -5.35
C VAL A 105 -0.68 -4.76 -4.85
N LEU A 106 -0.76 -5.33 -3.65
CA LEU A 106 -2.01 -5.74 -3.03
C LEU A 106 -2.92 -4.52 -2.75
N ALA A 107 -2.34 -3.45 -2.22
CA ALA A 107 -2.99 -2.16 -2.00
C ALA A 107 -3.59 -1.59 -3.31
N LEU A 108 -2.83 -1.56 -4.39
CA LEU A 108 -3.31 -1.11 -5.71
C LEU A 108 -4.47 -1.97 -6.24
N ILE A 109 -4.41 -3.30 -6.06
CA ILE A 109 -5.49 -4.21 -6.45
C ILE A 109 -6.75 -3.91 -5.64
N PHE A 110 -6.62 -3.82 -4.32
CA PHE A 110 -7.76 -3.51 -3.46
C PHE A 110 -8.37 -2.15 -3.80
N ARG A 111 -7.53 -1.13 -4.02
CA ARG A 111 -7.96 0.20 -4.45
C ARG A 111 -8.74 0.14 -5.77
N ALA A 112 -8.24 -0.60 -6.77
CA ALA A 112 -8.94 -0.78 -8.04
C ALA A 112 -10.31 -1.47 -7.86
N ILE A 113 -10.39 -2.49 -7.00
CA ILE A 113 -11.66 -3.19 -6.68
C ILE A 113 -12.63 -2.23 -5.98
N PHE A 114 -12.19 -1.50 -4.96
CA PHE A 114 -13.02 -0.55 -4.22
C PHE A 114 -13.53 0.57 -5.12
N ILE A 115 -12.69 1.10 -6.01
CA ILE A 115 -13.10 2.12 -7.00
C ILE A 115 -14.13 1.53 -7.97
N ALA A 116 -13.92 0.32 -8.48
CA ALA A 116 -14.86 -0.31 -9.42
C ALA A 116 -16.22 -0.61 -8.77
N ILE A 117 -16.21 -1.15 -7.55
CA ILE A 117 -17.43 -1.40 -6.76
C ILE A 117 -18.11 -0.07 -6.43
N GLY A 118 -17.36 0.93 -5.97
CA GLY A 118 -17.88 2.26 -5.65
C GLY A 118 -18.51 2.93 -6.88
N ALA A 119 -17.85 2.88 -8.03
CA ALA A 119 -18.38 3.40 -9.28
C ALA A 119 -19.68 2.68 -9.71
N ALA A 120 -19.71 1.35 -9.63
CA ALA A 120 -20.90 0.57 -9.93
C ALA A 120 -22.05 0.87 -8.95
N ALA A 121 -21.76 0.97 -7.65
CA ALA A 121 -22.74 1.23 -6.61
C ALA A 121 -23.31 2.67 -6.72
N LEU A 122 -22.49 3.65 -7.09
CA LEU A 122 -22.93 5.02 -7.39
C LEU A 122 -23.83 5.08 -8.62
N SER A 123 -23.55 4.27 -9.64
CA SER A 123 -24.39 4.20 -10.86
C SER A 123 -25.77 3.57 -10.61
N ALA A 124 -25.90 2.76 -9.55
CA ALA A 124 -27.14 2.04 -9.24
C ALA A 124 -28.17 2.91 -8.51
N PHE A 125 -27.78 3.75 -7.53
CA PHE A 125 -28.69 4.63 -6.79
C PHE A 125 -27.95 5.81 -6.10
N ALA A 126 -28.52 7.02 -6.16
CA ALA A 126 -28.00 8.19 -5.45
C ALA A 126 -27.96 8.02 -3.91
N PHE A 127 -28.82 7.16 -3.35
CA PHE A 127 -28.81 6.83 -1.92
C PHE A 127 -27.52 6.12 -1.47
N THR A 128 -26.82 5.43 -2.39
CA THR A 128 -25.51 4.82 -2.14
C THR A 128 -24.48 5.86 -1.69
N PHE A 129 -24.54 7.08 -2.21
CA PHE A 129 -23.61 8.14 -1.82
C PHE A 129 -23.73 8.50 -0.33
N VAL A 130 -24.96 8.60 0.18
CA VAL A 130 -25.22 8.86 1.60
C VAL A 130 -24.77 7.68 2.46
N LEU A 131 -24.99 6.45 2.00
CA LEU A 131 -24.56 5.23 2.69
C LEU A 131 -23.03 5.16 2.78
N PHE A 132 -22.31 5.44 1.68
CA PHE A 132 -20.85 5.46 1.66
C PHE A 132 -20.29 6.59 2.52
N GLY A 133 -20.88 7.78 2.45
CA GLY A 133 -20.50 8.90 3.31
C GLY A 133 -20.69 8.57 4.79
N ALA A 134 -21.81 7.93 5.16
CA ALA A 134 -22.06 7.47 6.52
C ALA A 134 -21.07 6.39 6.95
N LEU A 135 -20.74 5.44 6.06
CA LEU A 135 -19.74 4.41 6.31
C LEU A 135 -18.35 5.03 6.54
N LEU A 136 -17.94 6.00 5.71
CA LEU A 136 -16.66 6.72 5.87
C LEU A 136 -16.60 7.54 7.15
N ILE A 137 -17.69 8.18 7.55
CA ILE A 137 -17.77 8.87 8.84
C ILE A 137 -17.65 7.87 9.98
N TRP A 138 -18.33 6.72 9.89
CA TRP A 138 -18.27 5.68 10.90
C TRP A 138 -16.86 5.07 11.03
N THR A 139 -16.20 4.75 9.92
CA THR A 139 -14.82 4.25 9.93
C THR A 139 -13.84 5.32 10.45
N GLY A 140 -14.01 6.59 10.08
CA GLY A 140 -13.23 7.70 10.62
C GLY A 140 -13.37 7.85 12.13
N ILE A 141 -14.60 7.75 12.66
CA ILE A 141 -14.87 7.77 14.11
C ILE A 141 -14.26 6.54 14.79
N GLN A 142 -14.39 5.36 14.18
CA GLN A 142 -13.82 4.12 14.72
C GLN A 142 -12.29 4.22 14.81
N LEU A 143 -11.63 4.73 13.76
CA LEU A 143 -10.18 4.92 13.70
C LEU A 143 -9.71 5.94 14.74
N ALA A 144 -10.40 7.08 14.85
CA ALA A 144 -10.11 8.10 15.86
C ALA A 144 -10.25 7.57 17.30
N ARG A 145 -11.22 6.66 17.55
CA ARG A 145 -11.41 6.03 18.87
C ARG A 145 -10.33 5.01 19.22
N HIS A 146 -9.72 4.35 18.24
CA HIS A 146 -8.68 3.33 18.47
C HIS A 146 -7.24 3.89 18.37
N HIS A 147 -7.07 5.21 18.24
CA HIS A 147 -5.75 5.87 18.13
C HIS A 147 -4.92 5.86 19.43
N ASN A 148 -5.56 5.64 20.59
CA ASN A 148 -4.92 5.72 21.92
C ASN A 148 -4.73 4.36 22.62
N GLU A 149 -5.01 3.24 21.96
CA GLU A 149 -4.69 1.93 22.53
C GLU A 149 -3.35 1.46 21.98
N ASP A 150 -2.31 1.49 22.83
CA ASP A 150 -1.05 0.80 22.57
C ASP A 150 -1.37 -0.65 22.14
N PRO A 151 -1.08 -1.05 20.89
CA PRO A 151 -1.44 -2.36 20.40
C PRO A 151 -0.53 -3.39 21.08
N LYS A 152 -0.98 -3.94 22.20
CA LYS A 152 -0.41 -5.17 22.74
C LYS A 152 -0.49 -6.24 21.64
N PRO A 153 0.62 -6.82 21.16
CA PRO A 153 0.68 -7.65 19.94
C PRO A 153 -0.13 -8.97 19.97
N ALA A 154 -1.01 -9.18 20.95
CA ALA A 154 -1.65 -10.46 21.22
C ALA A 154 -3.18 -10.50 20.97
N ASP A 155 -3.83 -9.37 20.68
CA ASP A 155 -5.31 -9.29 20.68
C ASP A 155 -5.98 -8.95 19.35
N ASN A 156 -5.24 -8.82 18.25
CA ASN A 156 -5.88 -8.60 16.95
C ASN A 156 -6.73 -9.83 16.57
N PHE A 157 -8.05 -9.64 16.43
CA PHE A 157 -9.03 -10.66 16.05
C PHE A 157 -8.57 -11.46 14.82
N MET A 158 -7.88 -10.79 13.89
CA MET A 158 -7.30 -11.39 12.69
C MET A 158 -6.18 -12.39 12.99
N VAL A 159 -5.31 -12.12 13.97
CA VAL A 159 -4.25 -13.03 14.43
C VAL A 159 -4.85 -14.23 15.17
N LYS A 160 -5.87 -14.02 16.02
CA LYS A 160 -6.61 -15.11 16.71
C LYS A 160 -7.34 -16.03 15.72
N VAL A 161 -8.01 -15.46 14.71
CA VAL A 161 -8.73 -16.24 13.69
C VAL A 161 -7.76 -17.04 12.81
N ILE A 162 -6.60 -16.47 12.47
CA ILE A 162 -5.60 -17.17 11.66
C ILE A 162 -4.87 -18.24 12.46
N ARG A 163 -4.48 -17.97 13.73
CA ARG A 163 -3.93 -19.00 14.66
C ARG A 163 -4.91 -20.14 14.92
N ARG A 164 -6.23 -19.88 14.90
CA ARG A 164 -7.25 -20.90 15.14
C ARG A 164 -7.53 -21.77 13.91
N LYS A 165 -7.22 -21.30 12.70
CA LYS A 165 -7.58 -21.96 11.44
C LYS A 165 -6.39 -22.63 10.73
N TYR A 166 -5.16 -22.22 11.01
CA TYR A 166 -3.94 -22.81 10.45
C TYR A 166 -2.89 -23.07 11.53
N ALA A 167 -2.17 -24.20 11.40
CA ALA A 167 -0.90 -24.37 12.12
C ALA A 167 0.02 -23.22 11.71
N PHE A 168 0.75 -22.68 12.67
CA PHE A 168 1.61 -21.51 12.52
C PHE A 168 3.02 -21.92 12.95
N THR A 169 4.05 -21.53 12.20
CA THR A 169 5.44 -21.64 12.67
C THR A 169 5.89 -20.26 13.13
N ASP A 170 6.64 -20.21 14.23
CA ASP A 170 7.21 -18.97 14.75
C ASP A 170 8.50 -18.56 14.00
N GLU A 171 9.00 -19.41 13.09
CA GLU A 171 10.24 -19.17 12.34
C GLU A 171 9.98 -18.63 10.92
N TYR A 172 10.77 -17.62 10.53
CA TYR A 172 10.78 -17.10 9.17
C TYR A 172 11.50 -18.05 8.22
N HIS A 173 10.76 -18.74 7.35
CA HIS A 173 11.34 -19.55 6.26
C HIS A 173 11.45 -18.76 4.95
N GLY A 174 12.23 -17.67 4.97
CA GLY A 174 12.48 -16.84 3.80
C GLY A 174 11.23 -16.16 3.24
N THR A 175 11.02 -16.22 1.92
CA THR A 175 9.91 -15.53 1.23
C THR A 175 8.65 -16.39 1.06
N ALA A 176 8.63 -17.62 1.57
CA ALA A 176 7.55 -18.56 1.33
C ALA A 176 6.30 -18.15 2.13
N MET A 177 5.19 -17.83 1.45
CA MET A 177 3.88 -17.52 2.07
C MET A 177 3.20 -18.75 2.68
N PHE A 178 3.54 -19.94 2.20
CA PHE A 178 3.11 -21.22 2.75
C PHE A 178 4.30 -22.16 2.74
N ILE A 179 4.51 -22.86 3.84
CA ILE A 179 5.44 -23.98 3.90
C ILE A 179 4.66 -25.28 4.08
N ARG A 180 5.27 -26.40 3.72
CA ARG A 180 4.78 -27.73 4.07
C ARG A 180 5.61 -28.24 5.22
N GLU A 181 4.99 -28.32 6.39
CA GLU A 181 5.58 -28.92 7.58
C GLU A 181 4.72 -30.12 7.99
N ALA A 182 5.35 -31.26 8.26
CA ALA A 182 4.68 -32.52 8.64
C ALA A 182 3.48 -32.91 7.75
N GLY A 183 3.57 -32.69 6.43
CA GLY A 183 2.53 -33.08 5.46
C GLY A 183 1.31 -32.15 5.38
N LYS A 184 1.25 -31.06 6.15
CA LYS A 184 0.17 -30.06 6.11
C LYS A 184 0.70 -28.72 5.56
N ARG A 185 -0.15 -27.94 4.89
CA ARG A 185 0.19 -26.56 4.49
C ARG A 185 0.04 -25.65 5.71
N VAL A 186 1.13 -25.01 6.08
CA VAL A 186 1.26 -24.16 7.26
C VAL A 186 1.50 -22.73 6.76
N ALA A 187 0.74 -21.78 7.31
CA ALA A 187 0.87 -20.36 6.95
C ALA A 187 2.08 -19.76 7.68
N THR A 188 2.92 -19.00 6.97
CA THR A 188 4.11 -18.38 7.56
C THR A 188 3.81 -16.98 8.10
N PRO A 189 4.67 -16.45 9.01
CA PRO A 189 4.62 -15.06 9.45
C PRO A 189 4.53 -14.04 8.30
N MET A 190 5.20 -14.31 7.17
CA MET A 190 5.16 -13.46 5.97
C MET A 190 3.74 -13.26 5.41
N LEU A 191 2.87 -14.28 5.45
CA LEU A 191 1.49 -14.15 4.97
C LEU A 191 0.67 -13.20 5.87
N LEU A 192 0.86 -13.26 7.19
CA LEU A 192 0.19 -12.34 8.12
C LEU A 192 0.62 -10.90 7.86
N VAL A 193 1.92 -10.68 7.67
CA VAL A 193 2.46 -9.33 7.40
C VAL A 193 1.89 -8.77 6.10
N ILE A 194 1.84 -9.56 5.03
CA ILE A 194 1.29 -9.14 3.74
C ILE A 194 -0.20 -8.79 3.86
N ILE A 195 -0.98 -9.60 4.58
CA ILE A 195 -2.42 -9.32 4.81
C ILE A 195 -2.60 -8.06 5.66
N ALA A 196 -1.82 -7.90 6.73
CA ALA A 196 -1.89 -6.72 7.59
C ALA A 196 -1.58 -5.43 6.81
N ILE A 197 -0.48 -5.43 6.05
CA ILE A 197 -0.07 -4.31 5.19
C ILE A 197 -1.14 -4.02 4.14
N GLY A 198 -1.62 -5.04 3.41
CA GLY A 198 -2.65 -4.87 2.38
C GLY A 198 -4.00 -4.38 2.93
N SER A 199 -4.34 -4.72 4.17
CA SER A 199 -5.57 -4.25 4.83
C SER A 199 -5.50 -2.82 5.34
N THR A 200 -4.29 -2.25 5.43
CA THR A 200 -4.10 -0.88 5.94
C THR A 200 -4.40 0.18 4.86
N ASP A 201 -4.19 -0.14 3.58
CA ASP A 201 -4.48 0.77 2.46
C ASP A 201 -5.97 0.77 2.03
N LEU A 202 -6.86 0.13 2.80
CA LEU A 202 -8.28 -0.03 2.49
C LEU A 202 -9.16 1.07 3.07
#